data_AF-A0A210QI67-F1
#
_entry.id   AF-A0A210QI67-F1
#
_cell.length_a   1.000
_cell.length_b   1.000
_cell.length_c   1.000
_cell.angle_alpha   90.00
_cell.angle_beta   90.00
_cell.angle_gamma   90.00
#
_symmetry.space_group_name_H-M   'P 1'
#
loop_
_entity.id
_entity.type
_entity.pdbx_description
1 polymer ?
#
loop_
_entity_poly.entity_id
_entity_poly.type
_entity_poly.pdbx_seq_one_letter_code
_entity_poly.pdbx_strand_id
1 'polypeptide(L)'
;MSLATTLRFELNTGGKSSLKQAFEKQKERIQKDEMMADRENVVRLELKTNQRAEWNENLEQSSWKKRIREDDKRINEELSQAHKASIAVRRVALQRLFEQEHDIYEKELYKLGKTFFTQRV
;
A
#
# COMPACT_ATOMS: atom_id res chain seq x y z
N MET A 1 -2.04 -7.82 47.80
CA MET A 1 -1.67 -8.46 49.09
C MET A 1 -0.39 -9.25 48.85
N SER A 2 0.74 -8.76 49.36
CA SER A 2 2.07 -9.34 49.11
C SER A 2 2.19 -10.72 49.76
N LEU A 3 2.32 -11.77 48.95
CA LEU A 3 2.56 -13.16 49.38
C LEU A 3 3.99 -13.39 49.92
N ALA A 4 4.81 -12.34 50.08
CA ALA A 4 6.23 -12.47 50.48
C ALA A 4 6.43 -12.82 51.98
N THR A 5 5.38 -12.79 52.80
CA THR A 5 5.47 -12.89 54.26
C THR A 5 5.35 -14.30 54.85
N THR A 6 5.05 -15.34 54.07
CA THR A 6 4.69 -16.67 54.62
C THR A 6 5.87 -17.47 55.16
N LEU A 7 7.07 -17.36 54.58
CA LEU A 7 8.25 -18.09 55.09
C LEU A 7 8.68 -17.66 56.48
N ARG A 8 8.55 -16.36 56.78
CA ARG A 8 8.98 -15.81 58.07
C ARG A 8 8.12 -16.33 59.23
N PHE A 9 6.88 -16.73 58.95
CA PHE A 9 5.92 -17.20 59.95
C PHE A 9 6.04 -18.73 60.21
N GLU A 10 6.33 -19.52 59.17
CA GLU A 10 6.47 -20.98 59.28
C GLU A 10 7.79 -21.41 59.95
N LEU A 11 8.86 -20.61 59.81
CA LEU A 11 10.15 -20.85 60.47
C LEU A 11 10.11 -20.68 62.00
N ASN A 12 9.14 -19.93 62.51
CA ASN A 12 9.08 -19.53 63.92
C ASN A 12 8.17 -20.44 64.78
N THR A 13 7.46 -21.41 64.17
CA THR A 13 6.38 -22.15 64.86
C THR A 13 6.45 -23.68 64.75
N GLY A 14 7.43 -24.29 64.06
CA GLY A 14 7.49 -25.76 63.87
C GLY A 14 8.90 -26.38 63.80
N GLY A 15 9.05 -27.60 64.32
CA GLY A 15 10.31 -28.35 64.35
C GLY A 15 10.93 -28.63 62.96
N LYS A 16 12.22 -29.05 62.95
CA LYS A 16 13.15 -29.17 61.79
C LYS A 16 12.59 -29.77 60.48
N SER A 17 11.49 -30.53 60.50
CA SER A 17 10.79 -31.07 59.32
C SER A 17 9.99 -30.01 58.55
N SER A 18 9.35 -29.07 59.26
CA SER A 18 8.54 -27.97 58.69
C SER A 18 9.39 -26.98 57.89
N LEU A 19 10.64 -26.77 58.32
CA LEU A 19 11.59 -25.86 57.69
C LEU A 19 12.02 -26.33 56.29
N LYS A 20 12.24 -27.63 56.11
CA LYS A 20 12.58 -28.22 54.80
C LYS A 20 11.41 -28.10 53.82
N GLN A 21 10.19 -28.34 54.29
CA GLN A 21 9.00 -28.24 53.46
C GLN A 21 8.71 -26.79 53.04
N ALA A 22 8.92 -25.83 53.94
CA ALA A 22 8.80 -24.40 53.62
C ALA A 22 9.83 -23.96 52.56
N PHE A 23 11.07 -24.45 52.67
CA PHE A 23 12.13 -24.15 51.71
C PHE A 23 11.83 -24.72 50.31
N GLU A 24 11.35 -25.96 50.21
CA GLU A 24 10.94 -26.54 48.92
C GLU A 24 9.77 -25.79 48.30
N LYS A 25 8.75 -25.41 49.09
CA LYS A 25 7.64 -24.57 48.59
C LYS A 25 8.14 -23.21 48.07
N GLN A 26 9.12 -22.61 48.72
CA GLN A 26 9.71 -21.35 48.25
C GLN A 26 10.44 -21.55 46.93
N LYS A 27 11.21 -22.63 46.80
CA LYS A 27 11.95 -22.98 45.60
C LYS A 27 11.00 -23.23 44.42
N GLU A 28 9.91 -23.97 44.63
CA GLU A 28 8.86 -24.18 43.63
C GLU A 28 8.19 -22.88 43.22
N ARG A 29 7.96 -21.96 44.17
CA ARG A 29 7.38 -20.65 43.86
C ARG A 29 8.32 -19.79 43.02
N ILE A 30 9.59 -19.70 43.41
CA ILE A 30 10.60 -18.96 42.65
C ILE A 30 10.69 -19.52 41.23
N GLN A 31 10.74 -20.84 41.09
CA GLN A 31 10.76 -21.50 39.78
C GLN A 31 9.52 -21.16 38.94
N LYS A 32 8.33 -21.13 39.55
CA LYS A 32 7.09 -20.73 38.85
C LYS A 32 7.10 -19.25 38.46
N ASP A 33 7.58 -18.38 39.34
CA ASP A 33 7.68 -16.93 39.08
C ASP A 33 8.67 -16.66 37.92
N GLU A 34 9.81 -17.37 37.88
CA GLU A 34 10.78 -17.32 36.77
C GLU A 34 10.18 -17.83 35.46
N MET A 35 9.50 -18.98 35.47
CA MET A 35 8.81 -19.50 34.29
C MET A 35 7.73 -18.55 33.76
N MET A 36 7.01 -17.86 34.65
CA MET A 36 6.00 -16.88 34.26
C MET A 36 6.65 -15.62 33.69
N ALA A 37 7.76 -15.15 34.27
CA ALA A 37 8.51 -14.01 33.75
C ALA A 37 9.07 -14.29 32.34
N ASP A 38 9.58 -15.49 32.10
CA ASP A 38 10.06 -15.91 30.77
C ASP A 38 8.91 -15.93 29.75
N ARG A 39 7.75 -16.46 30.12
CA ARG A 39 6.55 -16.45 29.26
C ARG A 39 6.10 -15.03 28.94
N GLU A 40 6.06 -14.14 29.92
CA GLU A 40 5.70 -12.73 29.69
C GLU A 40 6.68 -12.04 28.75
N ASN A 41 7.98 -12.35 28.86
CA ASN A 41 9.00 -11.81 27.95
C ASN A 41 8.80 -12.32 26.52
N VAL A 42 8.50 -13.60 26.33
CA VAL A 42 8.18 -14.18 25.01
C VAL A 42 6.96 -13.50 24.40
N VAL A 43 5.85 -13.42 25.15
CA VAL A 43 4.60 -12.78 24.67
C VAL A 43 4.85 -11.32 24.31
N ARG A 44 5.66 -10.59 25.09
CA ARG A 44 6.02 -9.20 24.80
C ARG A 44 6.83 -9.07 23.52
N LEU A 45 7.75 -9.99 23.25
CA LEU A 45 8.53 -10.01 22.01
C LEU A 45 7.64 -10.34 20.81
N GLU A 46 6.78 -11.36 20.93
CA GLU A 46 5.83 -11.75 19.90
C GLU A 46 4.84 -10.62 19.56
N LEU A 47 4.36 -9.90 20.57
CA LEU A 47 3.49 -8.75 20.36
C LEU A 47 4.20 -7.66 19.53
N LYS A 48 5.45 -7.36 19.84
CA LYS A 48 6.25 -6.37 19.09
C LYS A 48 6.50 -6.83 17.66
N THR A 49 6.80 -8.11 17.44
CA THR A 49 7.00 -8.64 16.09
C THR A 49 5.71 -8.60 15.29
N ASN A 50 4.57 -8.93 15.90
CA ASN A 50 3.26 -8.91 15.25
C ASN A 50 2.87 -7.47 14.87
N GLN A 51 3.03 -6.51 15.78
CA GLN A 51 2.78 -5.09 15.48
C GLN A 51 3.64 -4.58 14.32
N ARG A 52 4.91 -4.99 14.26
CA ARG A 52 5.81 -4.62 13.17
C ARG A 52 5.40 -5.27 11.84
N ALA A 53 4.98 -6.53 11.89
CA ALA A 53 4.48 -7.25 10.71
C ALA A 53 3.22 -6.60 10.15
N GLU A 54 2.24 -6.31 11.02
CA GLU A 54 0.99 -5.61 10.66
C GLU A 54 1.28 -4.24 10.05
N TRP A 55 2.20 -3.48 10.66
CA TRP A 55 2.58 -2.17 10.13
C TRP A 55 3.21 -2.27 8.74
N ASN A 56 4.12 -3.23 8.54
CA ASN A 56 4.75 -3.45 7.24
C ASN A 56 3.73 -3.87 6.17
N GLU A 57 2.81 -4.77 6.50
CA GLU A 57 1.77 -5.21 5.57
C GLU A 57 0.87 -4.03 5.16
N ASN A 58 0.42 -3.24 6.13
CA ASN A 58 -0.40 -2.05 5.87
C ASN A 58 0.36 -0.99 5.05
N LEU A 59 1.67 -0.83 5.30
CA LEU A 59 2.52 0.06 4.52
C LEU A 59 2.63 -0.39 3.06
N GLU A 60 2.86 -1.68 2.82
CA GLU A 60 2.92 -2.24 1.48
C GLU A 60 1.59 -2.09 0.74
N GLN A 61 0.46 -2.38 1.40
CA GLN A 61 -0.86 -2.17 0.81
C GLN A 61 -1.10 -0.70 0.44
N SER A 62 -0.71 0.24 1.31
CA SER A 62 -0.85 1.68 1.06
C SER A 62 0.04 2.14 -0.10
N SER A 63 1.29 1.66 -0.13
CA SER A 63 2.26 1.89 -1.20
C SER A 63 1.74 1.39 -2.54
N TRP A 64 1.22 0.16 -2.58
CA TRP A 64 0.65 -0.44 -3.77
C TRP A 64 -0.57 0.34 -4.29
N LYS A 65 -1.50 0.72 -3.41
CA LYS A 65 -2.64 1.59 -3.75
C LYS A 65 -2.20 2.96 -4.27
N LYS A 66 -1.08 3.50 -3.79
CA LYS A 66 -0.53 4.77 -4.30
C LYS A 66 0.04 4.57 -5.71
N ARG A 67 0.81 3.50 -5.93
CA ARG A 67 1.37 3.17 -7.26
C ARG A 67 0.28 3.01 -8.31
N ILE A 68 -0.78 2.24 -8.01
CA ILE A 68 -1.92 2.09 -8.93
C ILE A 68 -2.53 3.42 -9.31
N ARG A 69 -2.78 4.29 -8.31
CA ARG A 69 -3.35 5.63 -8.58
C ARG A 69 -2.44 6.51 -9.43
N GLU A 70 -1.12 6.38 -9.29
CA GLU A 70 -0.16 7.10 -10.11
C GLU A 70 -0.10 6.54 -11.53
N ASP A 71 -0.13 5.22 -11.68
CA ASP A 71 -0.13 4.54 -12.97
C ASP A 71 -1.44 4.81 -13.74
N ASP A 72 -2.60 4.77 -13.07
CA ASP A 72 -3.89 5.14 -13.67
C ASP A 72 -3.88 6.58 -14.19
N LYS A 73 -3.25 7.51 -13.45
CA LYS A 73 -3.10 8.89 -13.91
C LYS A 73 -2.23 8.97 -15.16
N ARG A 74 -1.08 8.29 -15.17
CA ARG A 74 -0.18 8.25 -16.33
C ARG A 74 -0.86 7.66 -17.55
N ILE A 75 -1.55 6.54 -17.40
CA ILE A 75 -2.29 5.89 -18.49
C ILE A 75 -3.34 6.83 -19.06
N ASN A 76 -4.09 7.54 -18.21
CA ASN A 76 -5.10 8.50 -18.68
C ASN A 76 -4.48 9.69 -19.41
N GLU A 77 -3.34 10.19 -18.95
CA GLU A 77 -2.59 11.27 -19.62
C GLU A 77 -2.07 10.82 -20.99
N GLU A 78 -1.46 9.64 -21.07
CA GLU A 78 -0.99 9.03 -22.32
C GLU A 78 -2.14 8.82 -23.30
N LEU A 79 -3.28 8.31 -22.83
CA LEU A 79 -4.47 8.10 -23.65
C LEU A 79 -5.03 9.43 -24.18
N SER A 80 -5.04 10.48 -23.36
CA SER A 80 -5.43 11.83 -23.78
C SER A 80 -4.51 12.37 -24.88
N GLN A 81 -3.19 12.19 -24.74
CA GLN A 81 -2.22 12.61 -25.74
C GLN A 81 -2.35 11.80 -27.05
N ALA A 82 -2.51 10.49 -26.95
CA ALA A 82 -2.75 9.62 -28.09
C ALA A 82 -4.02 10.01 -28.85
N HIS A 83 -5.09 10.35 -28.13
CA HIS A 83 -6.33 10.83 -28.73
C HIS A 83 -6.13 12.16 -29.49
N LYS A 84 -5.42 13.12 -28.88
CA LYS A 84 -5.08 14.39 -29.54
C LYS A 84 -4.26 14.16 -30.82
N ALA A 85 -3.26 13.27 -30.76
CA ALA A 85 -2.44 12.91 -31.91
C ALA A 85 -3.29 12.27 -33.02
N SER A 86 -4.18 11.35 -32.67
CA SER A 86 -5.10 10.71 -33.62
C SER A 86 -6.01 11.73 -34.33
N ILE A 87 -6.57 12.69 -33.59
CA ILE A 87 -7.36 13.77 -34.18
C ILE A 87 -6.51 14.63 -35.12
N ALA A 88 -5.29 14.99 -34.72
CA ALA A 88 -4.40 15.80 -35.54
C ALA A 88 -4.06 15.10 -36.87
N VAL A 89 -3.73 13.81 -36.82
CA VAL A 89 -3.49 12.99 -38.01
C VAL A 89 -4.73 12.95 -38.90
N ARG A 90 -5.92 12.75 -38.33
CA ARG A 90 -7.18 12.73 -39.08
C ARG A 90 -7.46 14.06 -39.76
N ARG A 91 -7.20 15.19 -39.08
CA ARG A 91 -7.39 16.54 -39.65
C ARG A 91 -6.48 16.76 -40.85
N VAL A 92 -5.20 16.39 -40.74
CA VAL A 92 -4.25 16.52 -41.86
C VAL A 92 -4.65 15.61 -43.02
N ALA A 93 -5.07 14.37 -42.75
CA ALA A 93 -5.55 13.47 -43.79
C ALA A 93 -6.79 14.03 -44.51
N LEU A 94 -7.72 14.63 -43.76
CA LEU A 94 -8.92 15.24 -44.30
C LEU A 94 -8.62 16.50 -45.12
N GLN A 95 -7.67 17.33 -44.68
CA GLN A 95 -7.19 18.47 -45.47
C GLN A 95 -6.63 18.02 -46.81
N ARG A 96 -5.79 16.97 -46.83
CA ARG A 96 -5.23 16.42 -48.08
C ARG A 96 -6.32 15.91 -49.02
N LEU A 97 -7.37 15.27 -48.49
CA LEU A 97 -8.49 14.82 -49.30
C LEU A 97 -9.24 16.01 -49.92
N PHE A 98 -9.50 17.07 -49.13
CA PHE A 98 -10.13 18.27 -49.66
C PHE A 98 -9.27 19.00 -50.69
N GLU A 99 -7.95 19.05 -50.51
CA GLU A 99 -7.04 19.61 -51.52
C GLU A 99 -7.11 18.82 -52.83
N GLN A 100 -7.11 17.47 -52.76
CA GLN A 100 -7.25 16.62 -53.94
C GLN A 100 -8.60 16.79 -54.63
N GLU A 101 -9.70 16.83 -53.88
CA GLU A 101 -11.04 17.07 -54.42
C GLU A 101 -11.14 18.46 -55.04
N HIS A 102 -10.58 19.48 -54.40
CA HIS A 102 -10.55 20.85 -54.90
C HIS A 102 -9.82 20.92 -56.24
N ASP A 103 -8.65 20.29 -56.36
CA ASP A 103 -7.88 20.24 -57.61
C ASP A 103 -8.64 19.54 -58.75
N ILE A 104 -9.43 18.50 -58.43
CA ILE A 104 -10.27 17.81 -59.41
C ILE A 104 -11.40 18.74 -59.87
N TYR A 105 -12.13 19.34 -58.94
CA TYR A 105 -13.24 20.23 -59.27
C TYR A 105 -12.80 21.50 -59.98
N GLU A 106 -11.63 22.05 -59.66
CA GLU A 106 -11.09 23.21 -60.36
C GLU A 106 -10.82 22.88 -61.84
N LYS A 107 -10.24 21.70 -62.13
CA LYS A 107 -10.04 21.23 -63.51
C LYS A 107 -11.37 21.01 -64.24
N GLU A 108 -12.39 20.49 -63.57
CA GLU A 108 -13.72 20.30 -64.15
C GLU A 108 -14.41 21.63 -64.44
N LEU A 109 -14.36 22.58 -63.51
CA LEU A 109 -14.91 23.93 -63.68
C LEU A 109 -14.21 24.67 -64.80
N TYR A 110 -12.88 24.57 -64.90
CA TYR A 110 -12.11 25.21 -65.95
C TYR A 110 -12.53 24.71 -67.34
N LYS A 111 -12.82 23.41 -67.51
CA LYS A 111 -13.38 22.85 -68.76
C LYS A 111 -14.74 23.44 -69.11
N LEU A 112 -15.53 23.84 -68.11
CA LEU A 112 -16.83 24.50 -68.29
C LEU A 112 -16.71 26.03 -68.42
N GLY A 113 -15.50 26.58 -68.39
CA GLY A 113 -15.24 28.03 -68.40
C GLY A 113 -15.65 28.74 -67.11
N LYS A 114 -15.82 28.00 -66.01
CA LYS A 114 -16.18 28.51 -64.67
C LYS A 114 -14.99 28.40 -63.72
N THR A 115 -15.04 29.12 -62.61
CA THR A 115 -14.00 29.11 -61.57
C THR A 115 -14.64 29.21 -60.18
N PHE A 116 -13.89 28.82 -59.14
CA PHE A 116 -14.34 29.01 -57.77
C PHE A 116 -14.38 30.50 -57.42
N PHE A 117 -15.44 30.90 -56.71
CA PHE A 117 -15.53 32.25 -56.16
C PHE A 117 -14.52 32.40 -55.02
N THR A 118 -13.59 33.35 -55.17
CA THR A 118 -12.62 33.69 -54.14
C THR A 118 -12.89 35.11 -53.65
N GLN A 119 -13.36 35.24 -52.41
CA GLN A 119 -13.47 36.55 -51.78
C GLN A 119 -12.07 37.00 -51.38
N ARG A 120 -11.56 38.07 -52.02
CA ARG A 120 -10.31 38.69 -51.58
C ARG A 120 -10.55 39.36 -50.22
N VAL A 121 -9.73 39.01 -49.23
CA VAL A 121 -9.63 39.67 -47.93
C VAL A 121 -8.77 40.91 -48.07
#